data_AF-A0AAW8LCB8-F1
#
_entry.id   AF-A0AAW8LCB8-F1
#
_cell.length_a   1.000
_cell.length_b   1.000
_cell.length_c   1.000
_cell.angle_alpha   90.00
_cell.angle_beta   90.00
_cell.angle_gamma   90.00
#
_symmetry.space_group_name_H-M   'P 1'
#
loop_
_entity.id
_entity.type
_entity.pdbx_description
1 polymer ?
#
loop_
_entity_poly.entity_id
_entity_poly.type
_entity_poly.pdbx_seq_one_letter_code
_entity_poly.pdbx_strand_id
1 'polypeptide(L)'
;MTPQHIELVQATVPVLRENGVALTTYFYNRMLKNHPELKNTFNMDHQSTGRQPRALAAAVLAYAENITNPGVLAKAIERITTKHVSLDIQPDQYAIVGENLLHSISEVLDVPMDSDLIAAWKEAYMQLADILIGVEKSKYATLASENGGWAGWREFEVAAVNDTDAGKIFTLKAKDGAAIASAEAGEHISVRVQVPEQHIRQPQQFSFDQAQNEQYQITVKAEENPTTFSVAQTLIDHYKVGDIVEVSAPLKL
;
A
#
# COMPACT_ATOMS: atom_id res chain seq x y z
N MET A 1 1.94 -23.65 -13.19
CA MET A 1 2.28 -23.18 -14.54
C MET A 1 2.89 -24.28 -15.37
N THR A 2 2.51 -24.36 -16.64
CA THR A 2 3.15 -25.23 -17.63
C THR A 2 4.50 -24.62 -18.08
N PRO A 3 5.44 -25.42 -18.60
CA PRO A 3 6.68 -24.89 -19.19
C PRO A 3 6.43 -23.86 -20.30
N GLN A 4 5.39 -24.07 -21.11
CA GLN A 4 4.99 -23.14 -22.17
C GLN A 4 4.52 -21.79 -21.62
N HIS A 5 3.74 -21.77 -20.54
CA HIS A 5 3.32 -20.51 -19.91
C HIS A 5 4.51 -19.75 -19.31
N ILE A 6 5.48 -20.47 -18.74
CA ILE A 6 6.72 -19.86 -18.23
C ILE A 6 7.48 -19.18 -19.36
N GLU A 7 7.65 -19.86 -20.50
CA GLU A 7 8.34 -19.30 -21.67
C GLU A 7 7.63 -18.05 -22.22
N LEU A 8 6.30 -18.09 -22.35
CA LEU A 8 5.49 -16.94 -22.82
C LEU A 8 5.66 -15.71 -21.91
N VAL A 9 5.59 -15.91 -20.60
CA VAL A 9 5.77 -14.83 -19.62
C VAL A 9 7.20 -14.28 -19.71
N GLN A 10 8.22 -15.15 -19.66
CA GLN A 10 9.62 -14.72 -19.71
C GLN A 10 9.99 -14.00 -21.01
N ALA A 11 9.46 -14.45 -22.15
CA ALA A 11 9.71 -13.84 -23.45
C ALA A 11 9.14 -12.42 -23.59
N THR A 12 8.07 -12.10 -22.84
CA THR A 12 7.37 -10.81 -22.93
C THR A 12 7.77 -9.81 -21.85
N VAL A 13 8.45 -10.25 -20.79
CA VAL A 13 9.00 -9.38 -19.74
C VAL A 13 9.86 -8.23 -20.31
N PRO A 14 10.81 -8.43 -21.25
CA PRO A 14 11.63 -7.33 -21.75
C PRO A 14 10.81 -6.21 -22.39
N VAL A 15 9.82 -6.58 -23.21
CA VAL A 15 8.93 -5.63 -23.89
C VAL A 15 8.09 -4.86 -22.87
N LEU A 16 7.53 -5.54 -21.87
CA LEU A 16 6.75 -4.88 -20.81
C LEU A 16 7.62 -3.97 -19.93
N ARG A 17 8.90 -4.30 -19.74
CA ARG A 17 9.85 -3.46 -19.00
C ARG A 17 10.16 -2.17 -19.76
N GLU A 18 10.43 -2.28 -21.05
CA GLU A 18 10.64 -1.13 -21.94
C GLU A 18 9.40 -0.22 -22.00
N ASN A 19 8.21 -0.83 -21.95
CA ASN A 19 6.93 -0.13 -21.95
C ASN A 19 6.34 0.10 -20.54
N GLY A 20 7.15 0.01 -19.48
CA GLY A 20 6.66 0.03 -18.11
C GLY A 20 5.86 1.28 -17.73
N VAL A 21 6.22 2.45 -18.31
CA VAL A 21 5.45 3.69 -18.11
C VAL A 21 4.06 3.61 -18.74
N ALA A 22 3.94 3.08 -19.97
CA ALA A 22 2.66 2.92 -20.64
C ALA A 22 1.79 1.89 -19.89
N LEU A 23 2.38 0.74 -19.54
CA LEU A 23 1.72 -0.31 -18.77
C LEU A 23 1.13 0.22 -17.46
N THR A 24 1.94 0.94 -16.68
CA THR A 24 1.49 1.49 -15.39
C THR A 24 0.45 2.60 -15.57
N THR A 25 0.59 3.43 -16.59
CA THR A 25 -0.39 4.48 -16.90
C THR A 25 -1.76 3.88 -17.26
N TYR A 26 -1.81 2.90 -18.17
CA TYR A 26 -3.05 2.22 -18.53
C TYR A 26 -3.67 1.50 -17.34
N PHE A 27 -2.84 0.82 -16.55
CA PHE A 27 -3.28 0.10 -15.36
C PHE A 27 -3.97 1.01 -14.34
N TYR A 28 -3.31 2.08 -13.89
CA TYR A 28 -3.89 2.96 -12.86
C TYR A 28 -5.10 3.74 -13.38
N ASN A 29 -5.04 4.24 -14.61
CA ASN A 29 -6.17 4.96 -15.21
C ASN A 29 -7.40 4.06 -15.31
N ARG A 30 -7.24 2.81 -15.74
CA ARG A 30 -8.33 1.84 -15.82
C ARG A 30 -8.85 1.48 -14.43
N MET A 31 -7.95 1.09 -13.53
CA MET A 31 -8.31 0.62 -12.19
C MET A 31 -9.07 1.69 -11.41
N LEU A 32 -8.59 2.93 -11.34
CA LEU A 32 -9.24 3.98 -10.54
C LEU A 32 -10.47 4.59 -11.21
N LYS A 33 -10.63 4.39 -12.52
CA LYS A 33 -11.86 4.73 -13.24
C LYS A 33 -12.95 3.70 -12.93
N ASN A 34 -12.62 2.42 -12.94
CA ASN A 34 -13.56 1.33 -12.69
C ASN A 34 -13.84 1.13 -11.20
N HIS A 35 -12.85 1.43 -10.35
CA HIS A 35 -12.85 1.24 -8.90
C HIS A 35 -12.42 2.53 -8.18
N PRO A 36 -13.23 3.60 -8.24
CA PRO A 36 -12.91 4.88 -7.61
C PRO A 36 -12.73 4.79 -6.09
N GLU A 37 -13.30 3.78 -5.44
CA GLU A 37 -13.13 3.48 -4.02
C GLU A 37 -11.67 3.21 -3.64
N LEU A 38 -10.85 2.68 -4.56
CA LEU A 38 -9.43 2.41 -4.33
C LEU A 38 -8.60 3.69 -4.17
N LYS A 39 -9.15 4.85 -4.50
CA LYS A 39 -8.54 6.15 -4.16
C LYS A 39 -8.41 6.33 -2.65
N ASN A 40 -9.17 5.60 -1.82
CA ASN A 40 -9.00 5.62 -0.36
C ASN A 40 -7.77 4.84 0.14
N THR A 41 -7.21 3.98 -0.71
CA THR A 41 -6.10 3.07 -0.39
C THR A 41 -4.80 3.55 -1.04
N PHE A 42 -4.87 3.96 -2.31
CA PHE A 42 -3.74 4.53 -3.02
C PHE A 42 -3.56 6.00 -2.63
N ASN A 43 -2.32 6.35 -2.28
CA ASN A 43 -1.96 7.74 -2.09
C ASN A 43 -1.94 8.47 -3.44
N MET A 44 -2.77 9.49 -3.59
CA MET A 44 -2.98 10.21 -4.85
C MET A 44 -1.83 11.17 -5.20
N ASP A 45 -1.08 11.68 -4.23
CA ASP A 45 0.12 12.49 -4.48
C ASP A 45 1.23 11.68 -5.11
N HIS A 46 1.38 10.45 -4.67
CA HIS A 46 2.35 9.55 -5.26
C HIS A 46 1.98 9.13 -6.69
N GLN A 47 0.71 9.27 -7.09
CA GLN A 47 0.29 9.05 -8.46
C GLN A 47 0.59 10.24 -9.37
N SER A 48 0.40 11.48 -8.89
CA SER A 48 0.68 12.68 -9.68
C SER A 48 2.18 12.80 -10.03
N THR A 49 3.06 12.24 -9.21
CA THR A 49 4.53 12.22 -9.44
C THR A 49 5.02 11.06 -10.32
N GLY A 50 4.17 10.09 -10.67
CA GLY A 50 4.52 8.94 -11.52
C GLY A 50 5.53 7.93 -10.92
N ARG A 51 6.01 8.13 -9.68
CA ARG A 51 7.00 7.25 -9.03
C ARG A 51 6.38 5.96 -8.49
N GLN A 52 5.20 6.02 -7.88
CA GLN A 52 4.56 4.83 -7.29
C GLN A 52 3.94 3.90 -8.34
N PRO A 53 3.36 4.38 -9.45
CA PRO A 53 2.88 3.49 -10.49
C PRO A 53 3.91 2.48 -10.99
N ARG A 54 5.18 2.91 -11.07
CA ARG A 54 6.32 2.07 -11.46
C ARG A 54 6.59 0.92 -10.48
N ALA A 55 6.29 1.09 -9.19
CA ALA A 55 6.64 0.11 -8.16
C ALA A 55 5.83 -1.19 -8.28
N LEU A 56 4.52 -1.10 -8.54
CA LEU A 56 3.66 -2.28 -8.69
C LEU A 56 4.04 -3.08 -9.94
N ALA A 57 4.15 -2.43 -11.09
CA ALA A 57 4.56 -3.11 -12.32
C ALA A 57 5.97 -3.69 -12.20
N ALA A 58 6.91 -2.98 -11.56
CA ALA A 58 8.23 -3.52 -11.29
C ALA A 58 8.20 -4.78 -10.42
N ALA A 59 7.33 -4.85 -9.41
CA ALA A 59 7.19 -6.05 -8.58
C ALA A 59 6.66 -7.25 -9.37
N VAL A 60 5.64 -7.04 -10.21
CA VAL A 60 5.09 -8.12 -11.06
C VAL A 60 6.11 -8.56 -12.11
N LEU A 61 6.81 -7.62 -12.75
CA LEU A 61 7.86 -7.95 -13.72
C LEU A 61 9.04 -8.68 -13.04
N ALA A 62 9.47 -8.24 -11.87
CA ALA A 62 10.51 -8.92 -11.10
C ALA A 62 10.10 -10.34 -10.69
N TYR A 63 8.82 -10.56 -10.37
CA TYR A 63 8.28 -11.90 -10.15
C TYR A 63 8.30 -12.74 -11.43
N ALA A 64 7.83 -12.20 -12.54
CA ALA A 64 7.84 -12.86 -13.84
C ALA A 64 9.26 -13.26 -14.29
N GLU A 65 10.26 -12.43 -14.03
CA GLU A 65 11.68 -12.74 -14.28
C GLU A 65 12.18 -13.94 -13.46
N ASN A 66 11.70 -14.06 -12.22
CA ASN A 66 12.15 -15.06 -11.25
C ASN A 66 11.11 -16.16 -11.01
N ILE A 67 10.21 -16.39 -11.96
CA ILE A 67 9.04 -17.27 -11.79
C ILE A 67 9.40 -18.73 -11.50
N THR A 68 10.59 -19.17 -11.91
CA THR A 68 11.14 -20.51 -11.63
C THR A 68 11.89 -20.60 -10.30
N ASN A 69 12.20 -19.46 -9.67
CA ASN A 69 12.88 -19.38 -8.39
C ASN A 69 12.38 -18.18 -7.55
N PRO A 70 11.09 -18.17 -7.15
CA PRO A 70 10.50 -17.01 -6.46
C PRO A 70 11.12 -16.75 -5.08
N GLY A 71 11.86 -17.72 -4.50
CA GLY A 71 12.55 -17.56 -3.22
C GLY A 71 13.56 -16.40 -3.18
N VAL A 72 14.11 -15.99 -4.33
CA VAL A 72 15.00 -14.81 -4.41
C VAL A 72 14.28 -13.50 -4.06
N LEU A 73 12.95 -13.49 -4.14
CA LEU A 73 12.11 -12.34 -3.85
C LEU A 73 11.64 -12.30 -2.40
N ALA A 74 12.08 -13.22 -1.52
CA ALA A 74 11.60 -13.28 -0.13
C ALA A 74 11.69 -11.92 0.60
N LYS A 75 12.82 -11.21 0.46
CA LYS A 75 12.99 -9.86 1.04
C LYS A 75 12.04 -8.83 0.43
N ALA A 76 11.76 -8.94 -0.87
CA ALA A 76 10.83 -8.03 -1.55
C ALA A 76 9.38 -8.32 -1.12
N ILE A 77 9.00 -9.59 -1.04
CA ILE A 77 7.69 -10.05 -0.56
C ILE A 77 7.45 -9.56 0.87
N GLU A 78 8.44 -9.70 1.76
CA GLU A 78 8.32 -9.21 3.13
C GLU A 78 8.05 -7.70 3.18
N ARG A 79 8.81 -6.90 2.42
CA ARG A 79 8.60 -5.44 2.34
C ARG A 79 7.24 -5.06 1.75
N ILE A 80 6.81 -5.75 0.68
CA ILE A 80 5.52 -5.52 0.02
C ILE A 80 4.37 -5.83 0.98
N THR A 81 4.40 -7.01 1.60
CA THR A 81 3.33 -7.48 2.48
C THR A 81 3.25 -6.67 3.78
N THR A 82 4.38 -6.22 4.34
CA THR A 82 4.37 -5.24 5.45
C THR A 82 3.69 -3.93 5.03
N LYS A 83 3.99 -3.42 3.83
CA LYS A 83 3.32 -2.22 3.31
C LYS A 83 1.83 -2.44 3.10
N HIS A 84 1.43 -3.59 2.55
CA HIS A 84 0.03 -3.96 2.33
C HIS A 84 -0.76 -4.06 3.63
N VAL A 85 -0.21 -4.73 4.64
CA VAL A 85 -0.85 -4.85 5.96
C VAL A 85 -1.00 -3.48 6.62
N SER A 86 -0.01 -2.59 6.47
CA SER A 86 -0.11 -1.20 6.96
C SER A 86 -1.20 -0.36 6.26
N LEU A 87 -1.71 -0.82 5.12
CA LEU A 87 -2.76 -0.18 4.34
C LEU A 87 -4.08 -0.95 4.36
N ASP A 88 -4.14 -2.05 5.12
CA ASP A 88 -5.29 -2.93 5.23
C ASP A 88 -5.73 -3.53 3.87
N ILE A 89 -4.77 -3.91 3.02
CA ILE A 89 -5.06 -4.58 1.74
C ILE A 89 -5.74 -5.92 2.00
N GLN A 90 -6.85 -6.16 1.31
CA GLN A 90 -7.70 -7.33 1.46
C GLN A 90 -7.57 -8.29 0.26
N PRO A 91 -7.80 -9.61 0.46
CA PRO A 91 -7.65 -10.61 -0.61
C PRO A 91 -8.51 -10.36 -1.85
N ASP A 92 -9.72 -9.82 -1.69
CA ASP A 92 -10.64 -9.51 -2.79
C ASP A 92 -10.12 -8.40 -3.71
N GLN A 93 -9.27 -7.50 -3.19
CA GLN A 93 -8.65 -6.43 -3.99
C GLN A 93 -7.63 -6.96 -5.00
N TYR A 94 -7.06 -8.16 -4.79
CA TYR A 94 -6.17 -8.79 -5.77
C TYR A 94 -6.90 -9.14 -7.07
N ALA A 95 -8.18 -9.54 -7.01
CA ALA A 95 -8.94 -9.81 -8.23
C ALA A 95 -9.08 -8.53 -9.08
N ILE A 96 -9.36 -7.39 -8.43
CA ILE A 96 -9.46 -6.08 -9.09
C ILE A 96 -8.13 -5.69 -9.74
N VAL A 97 -7.03 -5.79 -9.00
CA VAL A 97 -5.69 -5.48 -9.53
C VAL A 97 -5.33 -6.39 -10.69
N GLY A 98 -5.56 -7.70 -10.57
CA GLY A 98 -5.25 -8.68 -11.59
C GLY A 98 -6.00 -8.42 -12.90
N GLU A 99 -7.31 -8.16 -12.84
CA GLU A 99 -8.13 -7.86 -14.02
C GLU A 99 -7.58 -6.64 -14.77
N ASN A 100 -7.38 -5.52 -14.05
CA ASN A 100 -6.91 -4.28 -14.66
C ASN A 100 -5.49 -4.41 -15.22
N LEU A 101 -4.63 -5.19 -14.56
CA LEU A 101 -3.27 -5.44 -15.03
C LEU A 101 -3.26 -6.27 -16.32
N LEU A 102 -4.04 -7.34 -16.40
CA LEU A 102 -4.10 -8.21 -17.58
C LEU A 102 -4.63 -7.46 -18.81
N HIS A 103 -5.66 -6.63 -18.64
CA HIS A 103 -6.12 -5.73 -19.69
C HIS A 103 -5.03 -4.76 -20.16
N SER A 104 -4.22 -4.25 -19.23
CA SER A 104 -3.13 -3.33 -19.57
C SER A 104 -1.99 -4.04 -20.32
N ILE A 105 -1.68 -5.28 -19.95
CA ILE A 105 -0.70 -6.12 -20.68
C ILE A 105 -1.20 -6.40 -22.10
N SER A 106 -2.49 -6.74 -22.26
CA SER A 106 -3.13 -6.97 -23.55
C SER A 106 -3.02 -5.75 -24.46
N GLU A 107 -3.25 -4.55 -23.94
CA GLU A 107 -3.14 -3.29 -24.71
C GLU A 107 -1.69 -2.92 -25.05
N VAL A 108 -0.74 -3.14 -24.14
CA VAL A 108 0.68 -2.83 -24.39
C VAL A 108 1.30 -3.78 -25.41
N LEU A 109 0.93 -5.06 -25.36
CA LEU A 109 1.47 -6.08 -26.26
C LEU A 109 0.64 -6.26 -27.54
N ASP A 110 -0.48 -5.54 -27.67
CA ASP A 110 -1.43 -5.64 -28.78
C ASP A 110 -1.88 -7.09 -29.03
N VAL A 111 -2.26 -7.78 -27.95
CA VAL A 111 -2.72 -9.18 -27.99
C VAL A 111 -4.17 -9.30 -27.49
N PRO A 112 -4.98 -10.20 -28.06
CA PRO A 112 -6.33 -10.47 -27.56
C PRO A 112 -6.33 -10.93 -26.10
N MET A 113 -7.38 -10.55 -25.35
CA MET A 113 -7.55 -10.94 -23.94
C MET A 113 -7.74 -12.45 -23.74
N ASP A 114 -8.21 -13.16 -24.75
CA ASP A 114 -8.38 -14.62 -24.78
C ASP A 114 -7.14 -15.37 -25.30
N SER A 115 -6.03 -14.66 -25.54
CA SER A 115 -4.78 -15.30 -25.98
C SER A 115 -4.13 -16.15 -24.89
N ASP A 116 -3.40 -17.18 -25.31
CA ASP A 116 -2.60 -18.04 -24.42
C ASP A 116 -1.58 -17.23 -23.59
N LEU A 117 -1.08 -16.12 -24.14
CA LEU A 117 -0.16 -15.22 -23.44
C LEU A 117 -0.85 -14.56 -22.22
N ILE A 118 -2.07 -14.07 -22.38
CA ILE A 118 -2.82 -13.46 -21.27
C ILE A 118 -3.22 -14.53 -20.25
N ALA A 119 -3.55 -15.75 -20.69
CA ALA A 119 -3.77 -16.88 -19.79
C ALA A 119 -2.50 -17.22 -18.96
N ALA A 120 -1.32 -17.19 -19.58
CA ALA A 120 -0.05 -17.40 -18.89
C ALA A 120 0.25 -16.30 -17.86
N TRP A 121 0.06 -15.03 -18.22
CA TRP A 121 0.21 -13.90 -17.30
C TRP A 121 -0.79 -13.95 -16.14
N LYS A 122 -2.03 -14.38 -16.40
CA LYS A 122 -3.03 -14.59 -15.35
C LYS A 122 -2.58 -15.63 -14.35
N GLU A 123 -2.06 -16.76 -14.83
CA GLU A 123 -1.56 -17.82 -13.94
C GLU A 123 -0.35 -17.35 -13.11
N ALA A 124 0.57 -16.59 -13.71
CA ALA A 124 1.71 -15.99 -13.01
C ALA A 124 1.26 -14.98 -11.94
N TYR A 125 0.32 -14.09 -12.28
CA TYR A 125 -0.23 -13.13 -11.33
C TYR A 125 -0.89 -13.81 -10.14
N MET A 126 -1.73 -14.83 -10.38
CA MET A 126 -2.44 -15.53 -9.32
C MET A 126 -1.48 -16.25 -8.37
N GLN A 127 -0.39 -16.85 -8.88
CA GLN A 127 0.62 -17.46 -8.02
C GLN A 127 1.31 -16.43 -7.10
N LEU A 128 1.66 -15.25 -7.62
CA LEU A 128 2.19 -14.18 -6.79
C LEU A 128 1.15 -13.68 -5.78
N ALA A 129 -0.10 -13.50 -6.21
CA ALA A 129 -1.20 -13.07 -5.35
C ALA A 129 -1.39 -14.04 -4.18
N ASP A 130 -1.45 -15.34 -4.43
CA ASP A 130 -1.61 -16.37 -3.41
C ASP A 130 -0.47 -16.35 -2.37
N ILE A 131 0.77 -16.13 -2.82
CA ILE A 131 1.94 -15.99 -1.93
C ILE A 131 1.78 -14.76 -1.03
N LEU A 132 1.46 -13.60 -1.60
CA LEU A 132 1.32 -12.36 -0.85
C LEU A 132 0.16 -12.45 0.15
N ILE A 133 -1.01 -12.93 -0.29
CA ILE A 133 -2.20 -13.13 0.55
C ILE A 133 -1.88 -14.07 1.73
N GLY A 134 -1.13 -15.15 1.49
CA GLY A 134 -0.76 -16.10 2.55
C GLY A 134 0.13 -15.46 3.64
N VAL A 135 1.10 -14.65 3.23
CA VAL A 135 2.00 -13.93 4.14
C VAL A 135 1.23 -12.83 4.89
N GLU A 136 0.42 -12.05 4.19
CA GLU A 136 -0.41 -10.99 4.78
C GLU A 136 -1.40 -11.54 5.79
N LYS A 137 -2.07 -12.66 5.48
CA LYS A 137 -2.97 -13.34 6.42
C LYS A 137 -2.25 -13.71 7.72
N SER A 138 -1.02 -14.19 7.63
CA SER A 138 -0.21 -14.52 8.80
C SER A 138 0.15 -13.27 9.60
N LYS A 139 0.55 -12.19 8.93
CA LYS A 139 0.85 -10.88 9.55
C LYS A 139 -0.37 -10.29 10.26
N TYR A 140 -1.54 -10.27 9.62
CA TYR A 140 -2.79 -9.83 10.24
C TYR A 140 -3.13 -10.64 11.50
N ALA A 141 -2.97 -11.96 11.45
CA ALA A 141 -3.20 -12.83 12.60
C ALA A 141 -2.23 -12.53 13.75
N THR A 142 -0.93 -12.33 13.45
CA THR A 142 0.07 -11.94 14.46
C THR A 142 -0.31 -10.63 15.13
N LEU A 143 -0.56 -9.57 14.34
CA LEU A 143 -0.95 -8.25 14.86
C LEU A 143 -2.19 -8.32 15.75
N ALA A 144 -3.22 -9.06 15.35
CA ALA A 144 -4.44 -9.19 16.13
C ALA A 144 -4.26 -10.02 17.42
N SER A 145 -3.22 -10.84 17.50
CA SER A 145 -2.94 -11.69 18.68
C SER A 145 -2.05 -11.03 19.73
N GLU A 146 -1.39 -9.93 19.37
CA GLU A 146 -0.51 -9.19 20.28
C GLU A 146 -1.30 -8.46 21.39
N ASN A 147 -0.66 -8.24 22.53
CA ASN A 147 -1.29 -7.50 23.63
C ASN A 147 -1.57 -6.05 23.21
N GLY A 148 -2.85 -5.67 23.14
CA GLY A 148 -3.28 -4.38 22.61
C GLY A 148 -3.16 -4.24 21.09
N GLY A 149 -2.83 -5.31 20.37
CA GLY A 149 -2.70 -5.34 18.92
C GLY A 149 -4.05 -5.39 18.20
N TRP A 150 -4.04 -5.01 16.93
CA TRP A 150 -5.20 -5.06 16.04
C TRP A 150 -4.75 -5.20 14.58
N ALA A 151 -5.65 -5.70 13.73
CA ALA A 151 -5.48 -5.72 12.29
C ALA A 151 -6.39 -4.69 11.63
N GLY A 152 -5.91 -4.09 10.54
CA GLY A 152 -6.63 -3.05 9.81
C GLY A 152 -6.64 -1.70 10.51
N TRP A 153 -7.71 -0.94 10.32
CA TRP A 153 -7.84 0.43 10.83
C TRP A 153 -8.56 0.48 12.17
N ARG A 154 -7.96 1.16 13.16
CA ARG A 154 -8.57 1.45 14.45
C ARG A 154 -8.66 2.96 14.67
N GLU A 155 -9.73 3.42 15.31
CA GLU A 155 -9.92 4.85 15.58
C GLU A 155 -9.07 5.32 16.76
N PHE A 156 -8.34 6.41 16.56
CA PHE A 156 -7.55 7.12 17.56
C PHE A 156 -8.01 8.57 17.64
N GLU A 157 -8.00 9.12 18.84
CA GLU A 157 -8.24 10.54 19.09
C GLU A 157 -6.91 11.29 19.18
N VAL A 158 -6.87 12.49 18.59
CA VAL A 158 -5.77 13.44 18.79
C VAL A 158 -5.85 14.00 20.21
N ALA A 159 -4.99 13.51 21.09
CA ALA A 159 -4.96 13.90 22.50
C ALA A 159 -4.17 15.19 22.76
N ALA A 160 -3.15 15.46 21.94
CA ALA A 160 -2.36 16.69 22.02
C ALA A 160 -1.73 17.03 20.67
N VAL A 161 -1.53 18.33 20.43
CA VAL A 161 -0.81 18.86 19.27
C VAL A 161 0.20 19.88 19.78
N ASN A 162 1.48 19.67 19.47
CA ASN A 162 2.55 20.58 19.85
C ASN A 162 3.27 21.09 18.59
N ASP A 163 3.50 22.40 18.50
CA ASP A 163 4.26 22.97 17.40
C ASP A 163 5.76 22.66 17.54
N THR A 164 6.44 22.58 16.40
CA THR A 164 7.89 22.42 16.27
C THR A 164 8.41 23.36 15.17
N ASP A 165 9.73 23.53 15.08
CA ASP A 165 10.33 24.39 14.04
C ASP A 165 10.00 23.96 12.60
N ALA A 166 9.67 22.68 12.38
CA ALA A 166 9.48 22.10 11.04
C ALA A 166 8.06 21.56 10.77
N GLY A 167 7.11 21.75 11.70
CA GLY A 167 5.77 21.16 11.62
C GLY A 167 5.16 20.96 13.01
N LYS A 168 4.51 19.82 13.25
CA LYS A 168 3.79 19.53 14.50
C LYS A 168 4.04 18.10 15.00
N ILE A 169 3.92 17.90 16.30
CA ILE A 169 3.88 16.57 16.94
C ILE A 169 2.45 16.31 17.39
N PHE A 170 1.87 15.22 16.90
CA PHE A 170 0.54 14.74 17.28
C PHE A 170 0.69 13.59 18.26
N THR A 171 0.01 13.67 19.41
CA THR A 171 -0.15 12.55 20.34
C THR A 171 -1.50 11.89 20.10
N LEU A 172 -1.51 10.60 19.82
CA LEU A 172 -2.68 9.80 19.45
C LEU A 172 -2.96 8.78 20.55
N LYS A 173 -4.23 8.70 20.98
CA LYS A 173 -4.71 7.70 21.95
C LYS A 173 -5.85 6.89 21.34
N ALA A 174 -5.94 5.61 21.67
CA ALA A 174 -7.04 4.78 21.20
C ALA A 174 -8.38 5.35 21.69
N LYS A 175 -9.31 5.60 20.77
CA LYS A 175 -10.61 6.24 21.07
C LYS A 175 -11.48 5.36 21.95
N ASP A 176 -11.37 4.05 21.80
CA ASP A 176 -12.10 3.05 22.60
C ASP A 176 -11.56 2.90 24.03
N GLY A 177 -10.45 3.55 24.37
CA GLY A 177 -9.79 3.48 25.68
C GLY A 177 -9.14 2.13 26.00
N ALA A 178 -9.14 1.17 25.07
CA ALA A 178 -8.47 -0.11 25.26
C ALA A 178 -6.96 0.00 25.01
N ALA A 179 -6.20 -0.97 25.53
CA ALA A 179 -4.75 -1.01 25.37
C ALA A 179 -4.33 -1.00 23.89
N ILE A 180 -3.13 -0.48 23.64
CA ILE A 180 -2.48 -0.45 22.32
C ILE A 180 -1.17 -1.25 22.38
N ALA A 181 -0.79 -1.84 21.24
CA ALA A 181 0.51 -2.48 21.09
C ALA A 181 1.64 -1.49 21.34
N SER A 182 2.70 -1.90 22.03
CA SER A 182 3.91 -1.09 22.12
C SER A 182 4.59 -1.01 20.76
N ALA A 183 5.13 0.15 20.42
CA ALA A 183 5.93 0.34 19.23
C ALA A 183 7.41 0.46 19.59
N GLU A 184 8.27 -0.12 18.76
CA GLU A 184 9.73 -0.05 18.91
C GLU A 184 10.35 1.00 17.98
N ALA A 185 11.58 1.42 18.30
CA ALA A 185 12.33 2.31 17.41
C ALA A 185 12.56 1.66 16.03
N GLY A 186 12.27 2.40 14.97
CA GLY A 186 12.33 1.92 13.57
C GLY A 186 11.03 1.30 13.06
N GLU A 187 10.02 1.11 13.91
CA GLU A 187 8.66 0.77 13.46
C GLU A 187 7.92 1.99 12.94
N HIS A 188 6.79 1.76 12.30
CA HIS A 188 5.92 2.80 11.79
C HIS A 188 4.45 2.41 11.93
N ILE A 189 3.59 3.43 12.02
CA ILE A 189 2.15 3.30 11.83
C ILE A 189 1.74 3.98 10.54
N SER A 190 0.67 3.54 9.91
CA SER A 190 -0.05 4.34 8.92
C SER A 190 -1.15 5.13 9.62
N VAL A 191 -1.27 6.40 9.29
CA VAL A 191 -2.40 7.25 9.69
C VAL A 191 -3.19 7.59 8.45
N ARG A 192 -4.50 7.35 8.51
CA ARG A 192 -5.46 7.65 7.45
C ARG A 192 -6.38 8.77 7.89
N VAL A 193 -6.43 9.81 7.08
CA VAL A 193 -7.20 11.03 7.33
C VAL A 193 -8.25 11.24 6.25
N GLN A 194 -9.37 11.84 6.64
CA GLN A 194 -10.35 12.36 5.70
C GLN A 194 -9.78 13.61 5.03
N VAL A 195 -9.71 13.60 3.69
CA VAL A 195 -9.31 14.78 2.90
C VAL A 195 -10.50 15.76 2.85
N PRO A 196 -10.30 17.03 3.22
CA PRO A 196 -11.34 18.05 3.11
C PRO A 196 -11.90 18.13 1.69
N GLU A 197 -13.22 18.27 1.57
CA GLU A 197 -13.96 18.49 0.31
C GLU A 197 -13.89 17.37 -0.76
N GLN A 198 -13.01 16.38 -0.61
CA GLN A 198 -12.81 15.31 -1.62
C GLN A 198 -13.61 14.02 -1.33
N HIS A 199 -14.25 13.91 -0.16
CA HIS A 199 -14.98 12.71 0.30
C HIS A 199 -14.18 11.40 0.21
N ILE A 200 -12.86 11.47 0.17
CA ILE A 200 -11.94 10.33 0.20
C ILE A 200 -11.00 10.42 1.40
N ARG A 201 -10.43 9.30 1.76
CA ARG A 201 -9.39 9.18 2.78
C ARG A 201 -8.03 8.99 2.14
N GLN A 202 -6.98 9.45 2.79
CA GLN A 202 -5.61 9.26 2.32
C GLN A 202 -4.74 8.74 3.48
N PRO A 203 -3.98 7.64 3.26
CA PRO A 203 -3.05 7.12 4.25
C PRO A 203 -1.61 7.62 4.02
N GLN A 204 -0.88 7.86 5.11
CA GLN A 204 0.57 8.10 5.12
C GLN A 204 1.22 7.40 6.31
N GLN A 205 2.45 6.90 6.12
CA GLN A 205 3.23 6.22 7.16
C GLN A 205 4.06 7.22 7.96
N PHE A 206 4.12 7.02 9.28
CA PHE A 206 4.93 7.79 10.22
C PHE A 206 5.77 6.83 11.05
N SER A 207 7.10 7.00 10.99
CA SER A 207 8.06 6.16 11.71
C SER A 207 8.36 6.71 13.10
N PHE A 208 8.71 5.81 14.01
CA PHE A 208 9.11 6.15 15.37
C PHE A 208 10.62 6.07 15.54
N ASP A 209 11.22 7.15 16.06
CA ASP A 209 12.65 7.19 16.39
C ASP A 209 12.95 6.59 17.78
N GLN A 210 11.92 6.42 18.61
CA GLN A 210 12.01 5.90 19.98
C GLN A 210 10.83 4.96 20.24
N ALA A 211 11.00 4.05 21.20
CA ALA A 211 9.92 3.17 21.63
C ALA A 211 8.77 3.97 22.26
N GLN A 212 7.53 3.54 22.01
CA GLN A 212 6.31 4.20 22.47
C GLN A 212 5.34 3.19 23.06
N ASN A 213 4.68 3.59 24.14
CA ASN A 213 3.66 2.81 24.83
C ASN A 213 2.52 3.73 25.27
N GLU A 214 1.32 3.15 25.49
CA GLU A 214 0.08 3.80 25.94
C GLU A 214 -0.52 4.86 24.99
N GLN A 215 0.30 5.57 24.24
CA GLN A 215 -0.04 6.55 23.22
C GLN A 215 1.05 6.56 22.13
N TYR A 216 0.70 6.97 20.91
CA TYR A 216 1.68 7.21 19.86
C TYR A 216 1.93 8.69 19.67
N GLN A 217 3.19 9.07 19.46
CA GLN A 217 3.58 10.41 19.06
C GLN A 217 4.20 10.36 17.67
N ILE A 218 3.56 11.06 16.73
CA ILE A 218 4.06 11.19 15.37
C ILE A 218 4.54 12.62 15.12
N THR A 219 5.71 12.74 14.50
CA THR A 219 6.22 14.02 14.02
C THR A 219 5.78 14.21 12.57
N VAL A 220 4.95 15.23 12.34
CA VAL A 220 4.42 15.59 11.02
C VAL A 220 5.14 16.85 10.55
N LYS A 221 5.93 16.73 9.48
CA LYS A 221 6.66 17.85 8.89
C LYS A 221 5.82 18.50 7.81
N ALA A 222 5.92 19.83 7.68
CA ALA A 222 5.33 20.54 6.57
C ALA A 222 6.01 20.10 5.26
N GLU A 223 5.20 19.94 4.20
CA GLU A 223 5.70 19.63 2.87
C GLU A 223 6.00 20.93 2.11
N GLU A 224 7.06 20.98 1.30
CA GLU A 224 7.40 22.19 0.53
C GLU A 224 6.36 22.50 -0.57
N ASN A 225 5.77 21.46 -1.16
CA ASN A 225 4.79 21.57 -2.26
C ASN A 225 3.60 20.63 -1.99
N PRO A 226 2.77 20.94 -0.98
CA PRO A 226 1.64 20.08 -0.64
C PRO A 226 0.58 20.12 -1.75
N THR A 227 -0.10 19.01 -1.97
CA THR A 227 -1.30 18.98 -2.80
C THR A 227 -2.55 18.83 -1.92
N THR A 228 -3.73 18.90 -2.53
CA THR A 228 -5.00 18.62 -1.85
C THR A 228 -5.05 17.24 -1.19
N PHE A 229 -4.23 16.26 -1.60
CA PHE A 229 -4.20 14.91 -1.02
C PHE A 229 -3.10 14.71 0.03
N SER A 230 -2.27 15.74 0.30
CA SER A 230 -1.16 15.66 1.24
C SER A 230 -1.67 15.41 2.66
N VAL A 231 -1.41 14.21 3.18
CA VAL A 231 -1.85 13.80 4.52
C VAL A 231 -1.15 14.63 5.61
N ALA A 232 0.16 14.88 5.47
CA ALA A 232 0.91 15.70 6.40
C ALA A 232 0.36 17.13 6.49
N GLN A 233 0.11 17.77 5.33
CA GLN A 233 -0.47 19.11 5.30
C GLN A 233 -1.90 19.12 5.86
N THR A 234 -2.70 18.12 5.50
CA THR A 234 -4.06 17.96 6.00
C THR A 234 -4.09 17.86 7.53
N LEU A 235 -3.19 17.05 8.13
CA LEU A 235 -3.05 16.95 9.58
C LEU A 235 -2.69 18.31 10.19
N ILE A 236 -1.71 19.01 9.64
CA ILE A 236 -1.22 20.29 10.18
C ILE A 236 -2.32 21.36 10.16
N ASP A 237 -3.08 21.46 9.08
CA ASP A 237 -4.03 22.57 8.87
C ASP A 237 -5.42 22.31 9.45
N HIS A 238 -5.87 21.05 9.49
CA HIS A 238 -7.27 20.73 9.74
C HIS A 238 -7.53 19.88 10.98
N TYR A 239 -6.53 19.18 11.53
CA TYR A 239 -6.72 18.31 12.69
C TYR A 239 -6.26 19.02 13.98
N LYS A 240 -7.11 18.95 15.01
CA LYS A 240 -6.90 19.51 16.35
C LYS A 240 -7.23 18.48 17.42
N VAL A 241 -6.95 18.84 18.67
CA VAL A 241 -7.28 17.99 19.83
C VAL A 241 -8.77 17.63 19.83
N GLY A 242 -9.06 16.34 20.04
CA GLY A 242 -10.41 15.76 20.01
C GLY A 242 -10.86 15.24 18.64
N ASP A 243 -10.15 15.54 17.55
CA ASP A 243 -10.46 14.98 16.24
C ASP A 243 -10.01 13.51 16.14
N ILE A 244 -10.66 12.73 15.27
CA ILE A 244 -10.44 11.29 15.12
C ILE A 244 -9.66 11.00 13.84
N VAL A 245 -8.66 10.13 13.95
CA VAL A 245 -7.90 9.55 12.84
C VAL A 245 -7.99 8.03 12.88
N GLU A 246 -7.75 7.39 11.73
CA GLU A 246 -7.66 5.93 11.65
C GLU A 246 -6.18 5.52 11.59
N VAL A 247 -5.81 4.51 12.38
CA VAL A 247 -4.41 4.11 12.57
C VAL A 247 -4.25 2.60 12.37
N SER A 248 -3.22 2.19 11.64
CA SER A 248 -2.79 0.79 11.56
C SER A 248 -1.92 0.42 12.75
N ALA A 249 -1.84 -0.85 13.11
CA ALA A 249 -0.89 -1.29 14.13
C ALA A 249 0.57 -1.00 13.73
N PRO A 250 1.48 -0.84 14.70
CA PRO A 250 2.92 -0.68 14.45
C PRO A 250 3.47 -1.85 13.66
N LEU A 251 4.31 -1.55 12.67
CA LEU A 251 4.93 -2.53 11.80
C LEU A 251 6.41 -2.21 11.59
N LYS A 252 7.21 -3.26 11.45
CA LYS A 252 8.62 -3.16 11.07
C LYS A 252 8.84 -3.48 9.60
N LEU A 253 9.57 -2.61 8.90
CA LEU A 253 10.03 -2.82 7.51
C LEU A 253 11.28 -3.69 7.43
#